data_AF-A0A2V4KV35-F1
#
_entry.id   AF-A0A2V4KV35-F1
#
_cell.length_a   1.000
_cell.length_b   1.000
_cell.length_c   1.000
_cell.angle_alpha   90.00
_cell.angle_beta   90.00
_cell.angle_gamma   90.00
#
_symmetry.space_group_name_H-M   'P 1'
#
loop_
_entity.id
_entity.type
_entity.pdbx_description
1 polymer ?
#
loop_
_entity_poly.entity_id
_entity_poly.type
_entity_poly.pdbx_seq_one_letter_code
_entity_poly.pdbx_strand_id
1 'polypeptide(L)'
;METTRQGPPKAWYLGADLTDRYAKGRRPIDVCGLTPDAAGQFHAEFWQWHWDAPELPVQVDSLLPELRGARLTLIDGPQALALPGQTMRDCERKLAAAGKTPDAPPCSGPYAGFVRSSLELFAALAHAGLRPNTPIAETYPGAVWKRLGTGLAKKSSHDGRRQRRELLERMGVRGLTELPSHDRLDACLCALLAAAHHRPRPGLATVWSGLPLQQDSGGSLREGQILTVCTTGESSMTHAENDNAQMLLDELIASYRAGSPRLHTYKGAYQLLFGHSPQPWSQGHAMRVLALAKATTPRTLEGLGQVQLDCFIVAAKSKRPGKGHWGLQIYDEKQWLQAFHDAELLS
;
A
#
# COMPACT_ATOMS: atom_id res chain seq x y z
N MET A 1 2.28 8.37 -26.14
CA MET A 1 2.23 6.93 -25.91
C MET A 1 1.08 6.43 -26.73
N GLU A 2 1.12 5.16 -27.13
CA GLU A 2 0.03 4.54 -27.91
C GLU A 2 -0.44 3.26 -27.23
N THR A 3 -1.75 2.99 -27.26
CA THR A 3 -2.32 1.73 -26.77
C THR A 3 -2.69 0.84 -27.95
N THR A 4 -2.38 -0.45 -27.87
CA THR A 4 -2.81 -1.43 -28.88
C THR A 4 -4.22 -1.95 -28.64
N ARG A 5 -4.91 -1.48 -27.59
CA ARG A 5 -6.27 -1.90 -27.30
C ARG A 5 -7.22 -1.46 -28.40
N GLN A 6 -8.04 -2.39 -28.87
CA GLN A 6 -9.11 -2.10 -29.82
C GLN A 6 -10.48 -2.13 -29.11
N GLY A 7 -11.34 -1.17 -29.44
CA GLY A 7 -12.72 -1.11 -28.96
C GLY A 7 -12.92 -0.39 -27.61
N PRO A 8 -14.18 -0.29 -27.16
CA PRO A 8 -14.54 0.47 -25.96
C PRO A 8 -13.99 -0.18 -24.68
N PRO A 9 -13.73 0.61 -23.63
CA PRO A 9 -13.21 0.10 -22.37
C PRO A 9 -14.23 -0.81 -21.69
N LYS A 10 -13.93 -2.11 -21.62
CA LYS A 10 -14.72 -3.11 -20.88
C LYS A 10 -14.10 -3.53 -19.56
N ALA A 11 -12.81 -3.24 -19.38
CA ALA A 11 -12.06 -3.65 -18.19
C ALA A 11 -12.37 -2.72 -17.02
N TRP A 12 -12.74 -3.30 -15.89
CA TRP A 12 -13.07 -2.54 -14.68
C TRP A 12 -11.84 -2.20 -13.85
N TYR A 13 -10.79 -3.01 -13.97
CA TYR A 13 -9.53 -2.81 -13.26
C TYR A 13 -8.39 -3.00 -14.24
N LEU A 14 -7.37 -2.15 -14.14
CA LEU A 14 -6.21 -2.18 -15.00
C LEU A 14 -4.94 -2.40 -14.20
N GLY A 15 -3.99 -3.09 -14.81
CA GLY A 15 -2.65 -3.30 -14.30
C GLY A 15 -1.63 -3.14 -15.42
N ALA A 16 -0.55 -2.42 -15.17
CA ALA A 16 0.51 -2.20 -16.16
C ALA A 16 1.89 -2.51 -15.56
N ASP A 17 2.69 -3.32 -16.26
CA ASP A 17 4.09 -3.57 -15.92
C ASP A 17 5.01 -2.67 -16.75
N LEU A 18 5.53 -1.60 -16.16
CA LEU A 18 6.28 -0.60 -16.91
C LEU A 18 7.64 -1.12 -17.37
N THR A 19 8.10 -0.55 -18.47
CA THR A 19 9.43 -0.80 -19.02
C THR A 19 10.23 0.50 -19.09
N ASP A 20 11.54 0.35 -19.30
CA ASP A 20 12.45 1.48 -19.43
C ASP A 20 12.31 2.16 -20.81
N ARG A 21 11.75 3.37 -20.83
CA ARG A 21 11.63 4.24 -22.02
C ARG A 21 12.99 4.70 -22.54
N TYR A 22 14.03 4.71 -21.73
CA TYR A 22 15.37 5.17 -22.09
C TYR A 22 16.28 4.02 -22.58
N ALA A 23 15.82 2.77 -22.52
CA ALA A 23 16.58 1.63 -23.00
C ALA A 23 16.77 1.65 -24.53
N LYS A 24 17.94 1.22 -25.02
CA LYS A 24 18.24 1.12 -26.48
C LYS A 24 17.24 0.23 -27.23
N GLY A 25 16.79 -0.86 -26.60
CA GLY A 25 15.74 -1.75 -27.10
C GLY A 25 14.46 -1.58 -26.30
N ARG A 26 13.84 -0.40 -26.39
CA ARG A 26 12.59 -0.08 -25.67
C ARG A 26 11.56 -1.19 -25.90
N ARG A 27 11.08 -1.78 -24.81
CA ARG A 27 10.04 -2.81 -24.85
C ARG A 27 8.66 -2.16 -24.68
N PRO A 28 7.59 -2.72 -25.27
CA PRO A 28 6.24 -2.33 -24.90
C PRO A 28 5.98 -2.63 -23.41
N ILE A 29 5.02 -1.91 -22.84
CA ILE A 29 4.47 -2.13 -21.51
C ILE A 29 3.35 -3.17 -21.66
N ASP A 30 3.42 -4.27 -20.93
CA ASP A 30 2.31 -5.22 -20.90
C ASP A 30 1.22 -4.70 -19.96
N VAL A 31 -0.04 -4.75 -20.45
CA VAL A 31 -1.22 -4.27 -19.73
C VAL A 31 -2.21 -5.40 -19.59
N CYS A 32 -2.81 -5.52 -18.41
CA CYS A 32 -3.89 -6.45 -18.13
C CYS A 32 -5.14 -5.68 -17.71
N GLY A 33 -6.27 -6.01 -18.34
CA GLY A 33 -7.59 -5.60 -17.90
C GLY A 33 -8.35 -6.76 -17.28
N LEU A 34 -8.98 -6.52 -16.12
CA LEU A 34 -9.87 -7.48 -15.47
C LEU A 34 -11.32 -7.02 -15.53
N THR A 35 -12.20 -7.93 -15.94
CA THR A 35 -13.66 -7.76 -15.93
C THR A 35 -14.29 -8.86 -15.08
N PRO A 36 -15.07 -8.53 -14.04
CA PRO A 36 -15.75 -9.55 -13.24
C PRO A 36 -16.89 -10.20 -14.03
N ASP A 37 -17.05 -11.52 -13.90
CA ASP A 37 -18.25 -12.23 -14.35
C ASP A 37 -19.33 -12.30 -13.26
N ALA A 38 -20.46 -12.94 -13.59
CA ALA A 38 -21.58 -13.13 -12.65
C ALA A 38 -21.23 -14.04 -11.46
N ALA A 39 -20.25 -14.93 -11.60
CA ALA A 39 -19.75 -15.80 -10.53
C ALA A 39 -18.66 -15.12 -9.68
N GLY A 40 -18.34 -13.87 -9.97
CA GLY A 40 -17.28 -13.13 -9.30
C GLY A 40 -15.87 -13.58 -9.69
N GLN A 41 -15.67 -14.36 -10.75
CA GLN A 41 -14.34 -14.57 -11.32
C GLN A 41 -13.93 -13.36 -12.15
N PHE A 42 -12.64 -13.21 -12.46
CA PHE A 42 -12.12 -12.13 -13.28
C PHE A 42 -11.60 -12.67 -14.61
N HIS A 43 -12.14 -12.18 -15.73
CA HIS A 43 -11.59 -12.45 -17.05
C HIS A 43 -10.47 -11.45 -17.35
N ALA A 44 -9.29 -11.98 -17.64
CA ALA A 44 -8.13 -11.21 -18.04
C ALA A 44 -8.08 -11.02 -19.57
N GLU A 45 -7.89 -9.77 -19.97
CA GLU A 45 -7.55 -9.37 -21.34
C GLU A 45 -6.18 -8.69 -21.33
N PHE A 46 -5.36 -8.91 -22.36
CA PHE A 46 -4.02 -8.35 -22.45
C PHE A 46 -3.85 -7.52 -23.71
N TRP A 47 -3.20 -6.37 -23.56
CA TRP A 47 -2.76 -5.50 -24.65
C TRP A 47 -1.48 -4.79 -24.22
N GLN A 48 -0.99 -3.84 -25.02
CA GLN A 48 0.27 -3.18 -24.78
C GLN A 48 0.15 -1.67 -24.88
N TRP A 49 0.95 -0.96 -24.09
CA TRP A 49 1.27 0.45 -24.33
C TRP A 49 2.67 0.58 -24.93
N HIS A 50 2.81 1.50 -25.86
CA HIS A 50 4.07 1.83 -26.51
C HIS A 50 4.54 3.21 -26.07
N TRP A 51 5.81 3.28 -25.68
CA TRP A 51 6.46 4.53 -25.36
C TRP A 51 6.68 5.38 -26.62
N ASP A 52 6.48 6.68 -26.50
CA ASP A 52 7.03 7.62 -27.47
C ASP A 52 8.55 7.67 -27.36
N ALA A 53 9.21 8.19 -28.39
CA ALA A 53 10.63 8.48 -28.37
C ALA A 53 11.00 9.36 -27.14
N PRO A 54 12.06 9.05 -26.37
CA PRO A 54 12.39 9.65 -25.07
C PRO A 54 12.66 11.15 -25.13
N GLU A 55 12.98 11.67 -26.32
CA GLU A 55 13.21 13.08 -26.58
C GLU A 55 11.91 13.90 -26.54
N LEU A 56 10.76 13.25 -26.70
CA LEU A 56 9.45 13.88 -26.68
C LEU A 56 8.87 13.90 -25.25
N PRO A 57 7.99 14.85 -24.91
CA PRO A 57 7.19 14.73 -23.70
C PRO A 57 6.29 13.48 -23.75
N VAL A 58 6.04 12.83 -22.61
CA VAL A 58 5.11 11.69 -22.54
C VAL A 58 3.70 12.19 -22.84
N GLN A 59 3.11 11.75 -23.96
CA GLN A 59 1.72 12.03 -24.31
C GLN A 59 0.84 10.86 -23.85
N VAL A 60 -0.28 11.13 -23.19
CA VAL A 60 -1.14 10.08 -22.60
C VAL A 60 -2.54 10.05 -23.21
N ASP A 61 -2.86 10.91 -24.18
CA ASP A 61 -4.20 11.08 -24.73
C ASP A 61 -4.85 9.77 -25.20
N SER A 62 -4.08 8.92 -25.87
CA SER A 62 -4.59 7.62 -26.35
C SER A 62 -4.93 6.65 -25.21
N LEU A 63 -4.33 6.82 -24.03
CA LEU A 63 -4.56 5.97 -22.87
C LEU A 63 -5.75 6.44 -22.03
N LEU A 64 -6.10 7.74 -22.12
CA LEU A 64 -7.13 8.35 -21.27
C LEU A 64 -8.50 7.65 -21.33
N PRO A 65 -9.02 7.20 -22.50
CA PRO A 65 -10.31 6.54 -22.55
C PRO A 65 -10.38 5.29 -21.67
N GLU A 66 -9.33 4.47 -21.66
CA GLU A 66 -9.32 3.26 -20.84
C GLU A 66 -8.99 3.51 -19.38
N LEU A 67 -8.07 4.44 -19.09
CA LEU A 67 -7.74 4.82 -17.72
C LEU A 67 -8.93 5.45 -17.00
N ARG A 68 -9.74 6.27 -17.70
CA ARG A 68 -10.97 6.88 -17.16
C ARG A 68 -12.13 5.88 -17.05
N GLY A 69 -12.16 4.86 -17.91
CA GLY A 69 -13.17 3.80 -17.87
C GLY A 69 -12.95 2.78 -16.75
N ALA A 70 -11.70 2.64 -16.28
CA ALA A 70 -11.36 1.77 -15.17
C ALA A 70 -11.74 2.38 -13.82
N ARG A 71 -12.13 1.54 -12.86
CA ARG A 71 -12.38 1.94 -11.46
C ARG A 71 -11.09 2.24 -10.72
N LEU A 72 -10.04 1.48 -11.00
CA LEU A 72 -8.70 1.65 -10.44
C LEU A 72 -7.68 1.04 -11.40
N THR A 73 -6.59 1.76 -11.63
CA THR A 73 -5.42 1.32 -12.39
C THR A 73 -4.21 1.26 -11.46
N LEU A 74 -3.52 0.12 -11.43
CA LEU A 74 -2.22 0.01 -10.75
C LEU A 74 -1.08 -0.14 -11.74
N ILE A 75 0.00 0.59 -11.48
CA ILE A 75 1.18 0.64 -12.36
C ILE A 75 2.40 0.16 -11.55
N ASP A 76 3.18 -0.78 -12.11
CA ASP A 76 4.50 -1.16 -11.55
C ASP A 76 5.52 -0.06 -11.87
N GLY A 77 5.63 0.90 -10.98
CA GLY A 77 6.65 1.95 -11.06
C GLY A 77 6.39 3.15 -10.15
N PRO A 78 7.45 3.85 -9.73
CA PRO A 78 7.37 4.94 -8.78
C PRO A 78 6.53 6.13 -9.27
N GLN A 79 5.52 6.53 -8.47
CA GLN A 79 4.68 7.68 -8.79
C GLN A 79 5.24 9.05 -8.38
N ALA A 80 6.30 9.08 -7.57
CA ALA A 80 6.87 10.32 -7.04
C ALA A 80 8.33 10.16 -6.61
N LEU A 81 8.99 11.28 -6.32
CA LEU A 81 10.35 11.34 -5.77
C LEU A 81 10.36 11.13 -4.26
N ALA A 82 11.50 10.81 -3.65
CA ALA A 82 11.64 10.88 -2.20
C ALA A 82 11.61 12.33 -1.68
N LEU A 83 11.36 12.50 -0.38
CA LEU A 83 11.53 13.80 0.28
C LEU A 83 12.94 14.37 0.06
N PRO A 84 13.11 15.71 0.03
CA PRO A 84 14.42 16.35 -0.12
C PRO A 84 15.48 15.78 0.84
N GLY A 85 16.66 15.48 0.31
CA GLY A 85 17.79 14.89 1.03
C GLY A 85 17.68 13.37 1.27
N GLN A 86 16.60 12.71 0.85
CA GLN A 86 16.45 11.26 0.99
C GLN A 86 16.91 10.50 -0.26
N THR A 87 17.50 9.32 -0.02
CA THR A 87 18.00 8.45 -1.09
C THR A 87 16.96 7.42 -1.57
N MET A 88 15.83 7.30 -0.88
CA MET A 88 14.71 6.43 -1.26
C MET A 88 13.43 6.86 -0.54
N ARG A 89 12.27 6.52 -1.13
CA ARG A 89 10.96 6.76 -0.53
C ARG A 89 10.70 5.86 0.68
N ASP A 90 9.77 6.27 1.54
CA ASP A 90 9.38 5.48 2.72
C ASP A 90 8.76 4.12 2.34
N CYS A 91 7.92 4.09 1.30
CA CYS A 91 7.29 2.87 0.79
C CYS A 91 8.32 1.85 0.29
N GLU A 92 9.31 2.30 -0.48
CA GLU A 92 10.40 1.47 -1.02
C GLU A 92 11.27 0.88 0.09
N ARG A 93 11.49 1.64 1.16
CA ARG A 93 12.22 1.19 2.35
C ARG A 93 11.44 0.10 3.09
N LYS A 94 10.15 0.34 3.36
CA LYS A 94 9.25 -0.61 4.03
C LYS A 94 9.08 -1.92 3.25
N LEU A 95 9.03 -1.84 1.92
CA LEU A 95 8.84 -3.00 1.05
C LEU A 95 10.13 -3.65 0.58
N ALA A 96 11.29 -3.12 0.99
CA ALA A 96 12.61 -3.55 0.50
C ALA A 96 12.66 -3.62 -1.04
N ALA A 97 12.15 -2.58 -1.71
CA ALA A 97 12.09 -2.52 -3.17
C ALA A 97 13.51 -2.56 -3.79
N ALA A 98 13.66 -3.21 -4.93
CA ALA A 98 14.95 -3.31 -5.61
C ALA A 98 15.40 -1.96 -6.23
N GLY A 99 14.48 -1.29 -6.95
CA GLY A 99 14.68 0.07 -7.43
C GLY A 99 14.47 1.07 -6.29
N LYS A 100 15.30 2.12 -6.26
CA LYS A 100 15.23 3.21 -5.28
C LYS A 100 14.97 4.51 -6.03
N THR A 101 14.02 5.29 -5.55
CA THR A 101 13.69 6.60 -6.10
C THR A 101 14.21 7.68 -5.16
N PRO A 102 15.31 8.37 -5.50
CA PRO A 102 15.85 9.43 -4.66
C PRO A 102 15.02 10.72 -4.77
N ASP A 103 15.50 11.78 -4.14
CA ASP A 103 14.88 13.11 -4.13
C ASP A 103 15.05 13.89 -5.45
N ALA A 104 15.76 13.33 -6.42
CA ALA A 104 15.88 13.85 -7.77
C ALA A 104 15.74 12.71 -8.79
N PRO A 105 15.23 12.96 -10.02
CA PRO A 105 15.16 11.93 -11.04
C PRO A 105 16.55 11.34 -11.32
N PRO A 106 16.74 10.01 -11.22
CA PRO A 106 18.04 9.41 -11.46
C PRO A 106 18.42 9.51 -12.94
N CYS A 107 19.66 9.90 -13.21
CA CYS A 107 20.19 10.05 -14.58
C CYS A 107 21.01 8.84 -15.06
N SER A 108 21.47 7.98 -14.13
CA SER A 108 22.31 6.82 -14.46
C SER A 108 22.20 5.74 -13.38
N GLY A 109 22.69 4.54 -13.72
CA GLY A 109 22.70 3.37 -12.84
C GLY A 109 21.53 2.41 -13.06
N PRO A 110 21.49 1.31 -12.28
CA PRO A 110 20.42 0.33 -12.37
C PRO A 110 19.05 0.97 -12.15
N TYR A 111 18.08 0.62 -12.99
CA TYR A 111 16.69 1.12 -12.93
C TYR A 111 16.50 2.63 -13.16
N ALA A 112 17.54 3.43 -13.42
CA ALA A 112 17.39 4.87 -13.58
C ALA A 112 16.39 5.25 -14.69
N GLY A 113 16.50 4.60 -15.84
CA GLY A 113 15.58 4.79 -16.95
C GLY A 113 14.14 4.35 -16.61
N PHE A 114 13.95 3.21 -15.95
CA PHE A 114 12.65 2.76 -15.45
C PHE A 114 12.00 3.76 -14.48
N VAL A 115 12.75 4.20 -13.46
CA VAL A 115 12.27 5.18 -12.45
C VAL A 115 11.87 6.47 -13.15
N ARG A 116 12.74 7.00 -14.02
CA ARG A 116 12.46 8.23 -14.77
C ARG A 116 11.23 8.09 -15.66
N SER A 117 11.09 6.97 -16.37
CA SER A 117 9.93 6.69 -17.23
C SER A 117 8.63 6.72 -16.44
N SER A 118 8.62 6.12 -15.26
CA SER A 118 7.45 6.09 -14.39
C SER A 118 7.08 7.47 -13.85
N LEU A 119 8.07 8.24 -13.36
CA LEU A 119 7.85 9.62 -12.89
C LEU A 119 7.27 10.52 -13.99
N GLU A 120 7.81 10.44 -15.21
CA GLU A 120 7.32 11.19 -16.37
C GLU A 120 5.89 10.79 -16.75
N LEU A 121 5.57 9.49 -16.69
CA LEU A 121 4.22 9.00 -16.94
C LEU A 121 3.23 9.52 -15.88
N PHE A 122 3.53 9.39 -14.60
CA PHE A 122 2.65 9.88 -13.54
C PHE A 122 2.47 11.40 -13.59
N ALA A 123 3.51 12.16 -13.94
CA ALA A 123 3.40 13.60 -14.17
C ALA A 123 2.47 13.93 -15.36
N ALA A 124 2.60 13.23 -16.48
CA ALA A 124 1.74 13.42 -17.65
C ALA A 124 0.28 13.05 -17.35
N LEU A 125 0.04 11.95 -16.62
CA LEU A 125 -1.29 11.55 -16.16
C LEU A 125 -1.92 12.58 -15.22
N ALA A 126 -1.15 13.10 -14.26
CA ALA A 126 -1.60 14.15 -13.36
C ALA A 126 -1.97 15.43 -14.12
N HIS A 127 -1.19 15.81 -15.14
CA HIS A 127 -1.48 16.95 -16.02
C HIS A 127 -2.77 16.73 -16.83
N ALA A 128 -3.06 15.50 -17.24
CA ALA A 128 -4.30 15.11 -17.90
C ALA A 128 -5.52 14.94 -16.96
N GLY A 129 -5.36 15.30 -15.67
CA GLY A 129 -6.41 15.27 -14.66
C GLY A 129 -6.59 13.93 -13.93
N LEU A 130 -5.70 12.95 -14.15
CA LEU A 130 -5.71 11.67 -13.46
C LEU A 130 -4.73 11.71 -12.29
N ARG A 131 -5.24 12.03 -11.10
CA ARG A 131 -4.42 12.16 -9.90
C ARG A 131 -3.88 10.79 -9.44
N PRO A 132 -2.63 10.73 -8.95
CA PRO A 132 -2.13 9.50 -8.34
C PRO A 132 -2.86 9.16 -7.02
N ASN A 133 -2.73 7.92 -6.56
CA ASN A 133 -3.55 7.21 -5.56
C ASN A 133 -5.01 6.92 -5.96
N THR A 134 -5.69 7.76 -6.76
CA THR A 134 -7.03 7.47 -7.30
C THR A 134 -7.39 8.37 -8.49
N PRO A 135 -7.81 7.81 -9.66
CA PRO A 135 -8.07 6.40 -9.95
C PRO A 135 -6.82 5.63 -10.45
N ILE A 136 -5.62 6.22 -10.36
CA ILE A 136 -4.36 5.59 -10.75
C ILE A 136 -3.45 5.54 -9.55
N ALA A 137 -2.78 4.42 -9.29
CA ALA A 137 -1.81 4.33 -8.20
C ALA A 137 -0.65 3.39 -8.54
N GLU A 138 0.35 3.43 -7.67
CA GLU A 138 1.52 2.58 -7.76
C GLU A 138 1.32 1.23 -7.06
N THR A 139 1.92 0.18 -7.61
CA THR A 139 2.15 -1.09 -6.91
C THR A 139 3.57 -1.59 -7.17
N TYR A 140 3.99 -2.61 -6.42
CA TYR A 140 5.28 -3.28 -6.58
C TYR A 140 5.09 -4.81 -6.56
N PRO A 141 4.86 -5.44 -7.73
CA PRO A 141 4.62 -6.89 -7.88
C PRO A 141 5.68 -7.75 -7.22
N GLY A 142 6.94 -7.30 -7.23
CA GLY A 142 8.06 -8.02 -6.62
C GLY A 142 7.85 -8.31 -5.12
N ALA A 143 7.32 -7.36 -4.35
CA ALA A 143 7.01 -7.56 -2.95
C ALA A 143 5.70 -8.33 -2.74
N VAL A 144 4.76 -8.23 -3.68
CA VAL A 144 3.49 -8.95 -3.60
C VAL A 144 3.69 -10.44 -3.86
N TRP A 145 4.45 -10.83 -4.89
CA TRP A 145 4.76 -12.24 -5.16
C TRP A 145 5.44 -12.94 -3.99
N LYS A 146 6.38 -12.26 -3.32
CA LYS A 146 7.06 -12.79 -2.13
C LYS A 146 6.10 -13.10 -0.98
N ARG A 147 4.98 -12.37 -0.89
CA ARG A 147 3.93 -12.57 0.12
C ARG A 147 2.90 -13.61 -0.29
N LEU A 148 2.58 -13.67 -1.58
CA LEU A 148 1.59 -14.62 -2.11
C LEU A 148 2.13 -16.05 -2.26
N GLY A 149 3.45 -16.22 -2.40
CA GLY A 149 4.06 -17.53 -2.56
C GLY A 149 5.46 -17.61 -1.95
N THR A 150 5.67 -18.62 -1.10
CA THR A 150 6.99 -18.98 -0.58
C THR A 150 7.73 -19.87 -1.58
N GLY A 151 9.00 -19.58 -1.84
CA GLY A 151 9.85 -20.45 -2.67
C GLY A 151 9.50 -20.46 -4.17
N LEU A 152 8.88 -19.40 -4.68
CA LEU A 152 8.62 -19.28 -6.11
C LEU A 152 9.93 -19.30 -6.91
N ALA A 153 9.96 -20.11 -7.97
CA ALA A 153 11.08 -20.16 -8.89
C ALA A 153 11.29 -18.79 -9.58
N LYS A 154 12.47 -18.62 -10.19
CA LYS A 154 12.86 -17.38 -10.91
C LYS A 154 11.75 -16.95 -11.87
N LYS A 155 11.34 -15.67 -11.82
CA LYS A 155 10.18 -15.18 -12.60
C LYS A 155 10.31 -15.40 -14.11
N SER A 156 11.53 -15.44 -14.64
CA SER A 156 11.78 -15.68 -16.06
C SER A 156 11.80 -17.16 -16.45
N SER A 157 11.84 -18.11 -15.50
CA SER A 157 11.86 -19.54 -15.82
C SER A 157 10.48 -20.05 -16.21
N HIS A 158 10.42 -21.19 -16.91
CA HIS A 158 9.15 -21.84 -17.25
C HIS A 158 8.32 -22.16 -15.99
N ASP A 159 8.94 -22.80 -15.00
CA ASP A 159 8.28 -23.15 -13.74
C ASP A 159 7.83 -21.93 -12.94
N GLY A 160 8.65 -20.87 -12.90
CA GLY A 160 8.30 -19.64 -12.18
C GLY A 160 7.10 -18.92 -12.80
N ARG A 161 6.92 -19.01 -14.13
CA ARG A 161 5.75 -18.46 -14.84
C ARG A 161 4.52 -19.32 -14.62
N ARG A 162 4.66 -20.66 -14.68
CA ARG A 162 3.57 -21.61 -14.36
C ARG A 162 3.05 -21.42 -12.93
N GLN A 163 3.93 -21.38 -11.94
CA GLN A 163 3.56 -21.17 -10.53
C GLN A 163 2.80 -19.85 -10.28
N ARG A 164 3.23 -18.75 -10.92
CA ARG A 164 2.56 -17.45 -10.79
C ARG A 164 1.20 -17.42 -11.49
N ARG A 165 1.08 -18.06 -12.66
CA ARG A 165 -0.20 -18.26 -13.35
C ARG A 165 -1.18 -19.02 -12.46
N GLU A 166 -0.77 -20.18 -11.92
CA GLU A 166 -1.61 -21.00 -11.04
C GLU A 166 -2.07 -20.23 -9.79
N LEU A 167 -1.21 -19.38 -9.22
CA LEU A 167 -1.57 -18.49 -8.12
C LEU A 167 -2.68 -17.51 -8.50
N LEU A 168 -2.57 -16.84 -9.64
CA LEU A 168 -3.61 -15.92 -10.14
C LEU A 168 -4.91 -16.68 -10.42
N GLU A 169 -4.84 -17.87 -11.01
CA GLU A 169 -6.02 -18.70 -11.27
C GLU A 169 -6.72 -19.13 -9.97
N ARG A 170 -5.96 -19.49 -8.93
CA ARG A 170 -6.52 -19.77 -7.60
C ARG A 170 -7.19 -18.54 -6.96
N MET A 171 -6.73 -17.34 -7.29
CA MET A 171 -7.35 -16.07 -6.86
C MET A 171 -8.54 -15.65 -7.73
N GLY A 172 -8.94 -16.49 -8.67
CA GLY A 172 -10.15 -16.33 -9.48
C GLY A 172 -9.92 -15.60 -10.81
N VAL A 173 -8.67 -15.44 -11.24
CA VAL A 173 -8.37 -14.95 -12.59
C VAL A 173 -8.57 -16.07 -13.61
N ARG A 174 -9.12 -15.73 -14.77
CA ARG A 174 -9.40 -16.62 -15.90
C ARG A 174 -8.91 -15.98 -17.19
N GLY A 175 -8.76 -16.75 -18.26
CA GLY A 175 -8.32 -16.24 -19.57
C GLY A 175 -6.80 -16.05 -19.70
N LEU A 176 -6.01 -16.59 -18.76
CA LEU A 176 -4.56 -16.61 -18.90
C LEU A 176 -4.14 -17.64 -19.96
N THR A 177 -3.19 -17.27 -20.82
CA THR A 177 -2.56 -18.22 -21.75
C THR A 177 -1.79 -19.30 -20.99
N GLU A 178 -1.45 -20.42 -21.65
CA GLU A 178 -0.79 -21.54 -20.98
C GLU A 178 0.50 -21.13 -20.24
N LEU A 179 1.31 -20.29 -20.88
CA LEU A 179 2.59 -19.82 -20.36
C LEU A 179 2.79 -18.32 -20.63
N PRO A 180 2.13 -17.43 -19.87
CA PRO A 180 2.25 -15.98 -20.06
C PRO A 180 3.69 -15.51 -19.84
N SER A 181 4.08 -14.34 -20.37
CA SER A 181 5.36 -13.71 -20.01
C SER A 181 5.33 -13.29 -18.53
N HIS A 182 6.50 -13.07 -17.94
CA HIS A 182 6.55 -12.58 -16.57
C HIS A 182 6.02 -11.14 -16.48
N ASP A 183 6.23 -10.32 -17.50
CA ASP A 183 5.69 -8.96 -17.55
C ASP A 183 4.14 -8.98 -17.59
N ARG A 184 3.51 -9.88 -18.38
CA ARG A 184 2.05 -10.09 -18.35
C ARG A 184 1.54 -10.58 -17.00
N LEU A 185 2.30 -11.43 -16.31
CA LEU A 185 1.92 -11.90 -14.96
C LEU A 185 2.00 -10.76 -13.94
N ASP A 186 3.04 -9.93 -14.02
CA ASP A 186 3.21 -8.74 -13.16
C ASP A 186 2.07 -7.73 -13.42
N ALA A 187 1.73 -7.45 -14.68
CA ALA A 187 0.58 -6.62 -15.06
C ALA A 187 -0.76 -7.19 -14.58
N CYS A 188 -0.97 -8.50 -14.71
CA CYS A 188 -2.19 -9.16 -14.22
C CYS A 188 -2.31 -9.09 -12.70
N LEU A 189 -1.19 -9.23 -11.98
CA LEU A 189 -1.17 -9.07 -10.53
C LEU A 189 -1.52 -7.63 -10.13
N CYS A 190 -1.01 -6.62 -10.84
CA CYS A 190 -1.40 -5.22 -10.63
C CYS A 190 -2.92 -5.05 -10.76
N ALA A 191 -3.53 -5.57 -11.84
CA ALA A 191 -4.96 -5.47 -12.06
C ALA A 191 -5.78 -6.21 -10.98
N LEU A 192 -5.28 -7.37 -10.52
CA LEU A 192 -5.92 -8.14 -9.45
C LEU A 192 -5.88 -7.40 -8.11
N LEU A 193 -4.78 -6.72 -7.78
CA LEU A 193 -4.68 -5.89 -6.57
C LEU A 193 -5.63 -4.71 -6.63
N ALA A 194 -5.77 -4.06 -7.80
CA ALA A 194 -6.75 -3.00 -8.01
C ALA A 194 -8.17 -3.52 -7.71
N ALA A 195 -8.49 -4.70 -8.24
CA ALA A 195 -9.78 -5.35 -8.04
C ALA A 195 -10.01 -5.74 -6.57
N ALA A 196 -9.00 -6.29 -5.89
CA ALA A 196 -9.06 -6.70 -4.49
C ALA A 196 -9.16 -5.51 -3.53
N HIS A 197 -8.53 -4.38 -3.86
CA HIS A 197 -8.67 -3.16 -3.07
C HIS A 197 -10.07 -2.58 -3.15
N HIS A 198 -10.63 -2.49 -4.36
CA HIS A 198 -11.98 -1.97 -4.57
C HIS A 198 -13.08 -2.96 -4.12
N ARG A 199 -12.84 -4.28 -4.24
CA ARG A 199 -13.72 -5.35 -3.75
C ARG A 199 -12.91 -6.38 -2.96
N PRO A 200 -12.77 -6.20 -1.63
CA PRO A 200 -12.04 -7.13 -0.77
C PRO A 200 -12.49 -8.58 -0.95
N ARG A 201 -11.53 -9.50 -0.93
CA ARG A 201 -11.79 -10.94 -1.06
C ARG A 201 -11.10 -11.73 0.05
N PRO A 202 -11.69 -12.85 0.48
CA PRO A 202 -11.01 -13.77 1.37
C PRO A 202 -9.64 -14.17 0.81
N GLY A 203 -8.60 -14.08 1.64
CA GLY A 203 -7.23 -14.46 1.28
C GLY A 203 -6.44 -13.44 0.46
N LEU A 204 -7.02 -12.29 0.08
CA LEU A 204 -6.31 -11.23 -0.64
C LEU A 204 -6.67 -9.83 -0.09
N ALA A 205 -6.23 -9.57 1.14
CA ALA A 205 -6.34 -8.24 1.74
C ALA A 205 -5.24 -7.32 1.20
N THR A 206 -5.60 -6.06 0.94
CA THR A 206 -4.67 -5.04 0.43
C THR A 206 -4.44 -3.93 1.44
N VAL A 207 -3.26 -3.31 1.39
CA VAL A 207 -2.86 -2.21 2.27
C VAL A 207 -1.98 -1.21 1.52
N TRP A 208 -2.15 0.06 1.85
CA TRP A 208 -1.28 1.14 1.39
C TRP A 208 -0.03 1.22 2.27
N SER A 209 1.16 1.12 1.67
CA SER A 209 2.44 1.23 2.36
C SER A 209 3.21 2.46 1.89
N GLY A 210 3.61 3.32 2.83
CA GLY A 210 4.35 4.55 2.54
C GLY A 210 3.81 5.77 3.27
N LEU A 211 4.46 6.91 3.06
CA LEU A 211 3.92 8.22 3.41
C LEU A 211 2.90 8.68 2.36
N PRO A 212 1.91 9.52 2.72
CA PRO A 212 0.98 10.12 1.77
C PRO A 212 1.72 10.87 0.66
N LEU A 213 1.12 10.91 -0.53
CA LEU A 213 1.63 11.72 -1.65
C LEU A 213 1.52 13.21 -1.29
N GLN A 214 2.59 13.95 -1.53
CA GLN A 214 2.66 15.39 -1.31
C GLN A 214 3.16 16.08 -2.58
N GLN A 215 2.88 17.38 -2.71
CA GLN A 215 3.48 18.22 -3.73
C GLN A 215 4.36 19.26 -3.03
N ASP A 216 5.62 19.36 -3.42
CA ASP A 216 6.52 20.37 -2.85
C ASP A 216 6.29 21.75 -3.46
N SER A 217 6.97 22.77 -2.93
CA SER A 217 6.89 24.15 -3.43
C SER A 217 7.38 24.34 -4.86
N GLY A 218 8.17 23.38 -5.40
CA GLY A 218 8.61 23.34 -6.79
C GLY A 218 7.62 22.62 -7.71
N GLY A 219 6.48 22.17 -7.18
CA GLY A 219 5.46 21.44 -7.93
C GLY A 219 5.78 19.96 -8.15
N SER A 220 6.88 19.43 -7.61
CA SER A 220 7.25 18.03 -7.75
C SER A 220 6.45 17.16 -6.79
N LEU A 221 6.03 15.98 -7.28
CA LEU A 221 5.38 14.98 -6.43
C LEU A 221 6.41 14.28 -5.55
N ARG A 222 6.08 14.12 -4.26
CA ARG A 222 6.91 13.55 -3.21
C ARG A 222 6.19 12.39 -2.51
N GLU A 223 6.96 11.36 -2.17
CA GLU A 223 6.51 10.13 -1.52
C GLU A 223 5.40 9.42 -2.30
N GLY A 224 4.26 9.11 -1.67
CA GLY A 224 3.21 8.31 -2.26
C GLY A 224 3.24 6.86 -1.79
N GLN A 225 2.05 6.29 -1.69
CA GLN A 225 1.84 4.96 -1.15
C GLN A 225 1.86 3.92 -2.26
N ILE A 226 2.40 2.74 -1.95
CA ILE A 226 2.36 1.55 -2.79
C ILE A 226 1.24 0.66 -2.29
N LEU A 227 0.29 0.29 -3.17
CA LEU A 227 -0.70 -0.72 -2.84
C LEU A 227 -0.04 -2.10 -2.87
N THR A 228 -0.14 -2.84 -1.77
CA THR A 228 0.42 -4.20 -1.64
C THR A 228 -0.59 -5.11 -0.95
N VAL A 229 -0.28 -6.40 -0.83
CA VAL A 229 -1.02 -7.33 0.02
C VAL A 229 -0.55 -7.24 1.47
N CYS A 230 -1.50 -7.40 2.40
CA CYS A 230 -1.21 -7.63 3.81
C CYS A 230 -0.53 -8.99 3.95
N THR A 231 0.53 -9.09 4.76
CA THR A 231 0.92 -10.40 5.29
C THR A 231 -0.13 -10.86 6.30
N THR A 232 -0.27 -12.17 6.49
CA THR A 232 -0.95 -12.74 7.66
C THR A 232 -0.21 -12.29 8.91
N GLY A 233 -0.64 -11.14 9.45
CA GLY A 233 0.06 -10.36 10.48
C GLY A 233 -0.19 -8.85 10.37
N GLU A 234 -0.41 -8.36 9.15
CA GLU A 234 -0.85 -7.00 8.80
C GLU A 234 -2.31 -6.98 8.32
N SER A 235 -3.09 -8.03 8.62
CA SER A 235 -4.47 -8.20 8.16
C SER A 235 -5.30 -6.94 8.43
N SER A 236 -6.06 -6.53 7.41
CA SER A 236 -7.21 -5.64 7.55
C SER A 236 -7.94 -5.98 8.85
N MET A 237 -7.98 -5.03 9.76
CA MET A 237 -8.66 -5.23 11.04
C MET A 237 -10.07 -5.70 10.75
N THR A 238 -10.45 -6.82 11.36
CA THR A 238 -11.83 -7.28 11.21
C THR A 238 -12.76 -6.20 11.79
N HIS A 239 -14.03 -6.14 11.35
CA HIS A 239 -15.00 -5.24 11.99
C HIS A 239 -15.04 -5.48 13.52
N ALA A 240 -14.97 -6.75 13.94
CA ALA A 240 -14.88 -7.11 15.35
C ALA A 240 -13.63 -6.56 16.06
N GLU A 241 -12.46 -6.58 15.41
CA GLU A 241 -11.24 -6.00 15.98
C GLU A 241 -11.34 -4.47 16.12
N ASN A 242 -11.96 -3.80 15.14
CA ASN A 242 -12.26 -2.36 15.23
C ASN A 242 -13.26 -2.06 16.35
N ASP A 243 -14.33 -2.84 16.46
CA ASP A 243 -15.33 -2.70 17.52
C ASP A 243 -14.70 -2.91 18.89
N ASN A 244 -13.87 -3.95 19.06
CA ASN A 244 -13.10 -4.19 20.29
C ASN A 244 -12.19 -3.00 20.63
N ALA A 245 -11.54 -2.39 19.63
CA ALA A 245 -10.68 -1.23 19.85
C ALA A 245 -11.45 0.02 20.28
N GLN A 246 -12.63 0.26 19.70
CA GLN A 246 -13.50 1.36 20.10
C GLN A 246 -14.05 1.14 21.51
N MET A 247 -14.49 -0.08 21.83
CA MET A 247 -14.94 -0.45 23.17
C MET A 247 -13.83 -0.24 24.21
N LEU A 248 -12.61 -0.69 23.92
CA LEU A 248 -11.47 -0.51 24.81
C LEU A 248 -11.13 0.99 25.00
N LEU A 249 -11.19 1.80 23.93
CA LEU A 249 -10.99 3.25 24.05
C LEU A 249 -12.06 3.90 24.95
N ASP A 250 -13.33 3.57 24.72
CA ASP A 250 -14.43 4.16 25.49
C ASP A 250 -14.36 3.74 26.98
N GLU A 251 -13.97 2.50 27.28
CA GLU A 251 -13.72 2.03 28.65
C GLU A 251 -12.60 2.83 29.34
N LEU A 252 -11.46 3.01 28.67
CA LEU A 252 -10.30 3.69 29.25
C LEU A 252 -10.57 5.19 29.45
N ILE A 253 -11.33 5.82 28.56
CA ILE A 253 -11.81 7.20 28.72
C ILE A 253 -12.77 7.30 29.91
N ALA A 254 -13.69 6.35 30.07
CA ALA A 254 -14.60 6.31 31.21
C ALA A 254 -13.83 6.18 32.53
N SER A 255 -12.83 5.30 32.58
CA SER A 255 -11.94 5.11 33.74
C SER A 255 -11.18 6.39 34.08
N TYR A 256 -10.64 7.08 33.07
CA TYR A 256 -9.98 8.38 33.25
C TYR A 256 -10.92 9.42 33.84
N ARG A 257 -12.14 9.56 33.29
CA ARG A 257 -13.14 10.54 33.76
C ARG A 257 -13.65 10.23 35.17
N ALA A 258 -13.61 8.97 35.58
CA ALA A 258 -13.92 8.55 36.95
C ALA A 258 -12.79 8.86 37.96
N GLY A 259 -11.68 9.45 37.53
CA GLY A 259 -10.52 9.74 38.39
C GLY A 259 -9.68 8.50 38.72
N SER A 260 -9.83 7.41 37.96
CA SER A 260 -9.05 6.18 38.12
C SER A 260 -8.49 5.76 36.77
N PRO A 261 -7.54 6.53 36.20
CA PRO A 261 -7.04 6.25 34.86
C PRO A 261 -6.35 4.88 34.79
N ARG A 262 -6.53 4.20 33.65
CA ARG A 262 -5.94 2.89 33.38
C ARG A 262 -5.11 2.93 32.11
N LEU A 263 -4.04 2.15 32.09
CA LEU A 263 -3.16 1.97 30.93
C LEU A 263 -3.00 0.49 30.66
N HIS A 264 -2.88 0.10 29.39
CA HIS A 264 -2.56 -1.28 29.02
C HIS A 264 -1.14 -1.40 28.50
N THR A 265 -0.48 -2.52 28.82
CA THR A 265 0.70 -2.91 28.05
C THR A 265 0.30 -3.29 26.62
N TYR A 266 1.23 -3.20 25.66
CA TYR A 266 0.97 -3.73 24.31
C TYR A 266 0.49 -5.20 24.31
N LYS A 267 0.98 -6.02 25.25
CA LYS A 267 0.59 -7.42 25.35
C LYS A 267 -0.83 -7.59 25.89
N GLY A 268 -1.19 -6.84 26.93
CA GLY A 268 -2.55 -6.83 27.50
C GLY A 268 -3.58 -6.30 26.52
N ALA A 269 -3.26 -5.18 25.85
CA ALA A 269 -4.10 -4.65 24.78
C ALA A 269 -4.26 -5.68 23.65
N TYR A 270 -3.21 -6.38 23.24
CA TYR A 270 -3.33 -7.44 22.23
C TYR A 270 -4.34 -8.52 22.65
N GLN A 271 -4.29 -8.98 23.90
CA GLN A 271 -5.21 -10.01 24.37
C GLN A 271 -6.67 -9.55 24.32
N LEU A 272 -6.95 -8.31 24.71
CA LEU A 272 -8.30 -7.74 24.65
C LEU A 272 -8.78 -7.55 23.20
N LEU A 273 -7.92 -7.03 22.33
CA LEU A 273 -8.27 -6.70 20.96
C LEU A 273 -8.47 -7.95 20.09
N PHE A 274 -7.66 -8.99 20.33
CA PHE A 274 -7.59 -10.18 19.47
C PHE A 274 -8.03 -11.47 20.16
N GLY A 275 -8.48 -11.43 21.42
CA GLY A 275 -9.01 -12.59 22.16
C GLY A 275 -7.99 -13.68 22.52
N HIS A 276 -6.69 -13.45 22.33
CA HIS A 276 -5.62 -14.42 22.62
C HIS A 276 -4.28 -13.71 22.88
N SER A 277 -3.36 -14.37 23.58
CA SER A 277 -2.01 -13.85 23.84
C SER A 277 -0.98 -14.63 23.00
N PRO A 278 -0.30 -14.00 22.04
CA PRO A 278 0.60 -14.71 21.15
C PRO A 278 1.88 -15.11 21.88
N GLN A 279 2.37 -16.30 21.56
CA GLN A 279 3.61 -16.86 22.11
C GLN A 279 4.44 -17.48 20.96
N PRO A 280 5.67 -16.98 20.71
CA PRO A 280 6.36 -15.92 21.43
C PRO A 280 5.80 -14.52 21.12
N TRP A 281 5.90 -13.60 22.09
CA TRP A 281 5.64 -12.18 21.84
C TRP A 281 6.70 -11.60 20.88
N SER A 282 6.29 -10.70 19.98
CA SER A 282 7.17 -10.13 18.95
C SER A 282 6.84 -8.65 18.71
N GLN A 283 7.77 -7.92 18.11
CA GLN A 283 7.56 -6.53 17.72
C GLN A 283 6.40 -6.39 16.70
N GLY A 284 6.15 -7.40 15.87
CA GLY A 284 5.03 -7.41 14.94
C GLY A 284 3.67 -7.32 15.64
N HIS A 285 3.51 -8.01 16.77
CA HIS A 285 2.28 -7.95 17.58
C HIS A 285 2.07 -6.54 18.16
N ALA A 286 3.12 -5.90 18.66
CA ALA A 286 3.06 -4.52 19.15
C ALA A 286 2.66 -3.53 18.03
N MET A 287 3.23 -3.71 16.82
CA MET A 287 2.88 -2.89 15.66
C MET A 287 1.43 -3.08 15.22
N ARG A 288 0.89 -4.30 15.31
CA ARG A 288 -0.52 -4.59 15.00
C ARG A 288 -1.47 -3.88 15.97
N VAL A 289 -1.18 -3.92 17.27
CA VAL A 289 -1.92 -3.16 18.30
C VAL A 289 -1.86 -1.67 18.01
N LEU A 290 -0.67 -1.14 17.72
CA LEU A 290 -0.49 0.28 17.44
C LEU A 290 -1.27 0.74 16.20
N ALA A 291 -1.27 -0.07 15.14
CA ALA A 291 -2.04 0.20 13.94
C ALA A 291 -3.53 0.32 14.26
N LEU A 292 -4.08 -0.63 15.05
CA LEU A 292 -5.50 -0.65 15.41
C LEU A 292 -5.85 0.51 16.34
N ALA A 293 -4.97 0.79 17.29
CA ALA A 293 -5.15 1.87 18.23
C ALA A 293 -5.19 3.25 17.54
N LYS A 294 -4.31 3.48 16.55
CA LYS A 294 -4.31 4.71 15.73
C LYS A 294 -5.45 4.80 14.72
N ALA A 295 -6.17 3.70 14.46
CA ALA A 295 -7.35 3.70 13.59
C ALA A 295 -8.64 4.01 14.35
N THR A 296 -8.62 4.04 15.70
CA THR A 296 -9.80 4.37 16.51
C THR A 296 -10.26 5.81 16.26
N THR A 297 -11.56 6.06 16.41
CA THR A 297 -12.13 7.38 16.18
C THR A 297 -11.66 8.31 17.30
N PRO A 298 -11.04 9.47 17.01
CA PRO A 298 -10.58 10.39 18.04
C PRO A 298 -11.67 10.78 19.04
N ARG A 299 -11.27 11.00 20.29
CA ARG A 299 -12.14 11.42 21.40
C ARG A 299 -11.49 12.56 22.14
N THR A 300 -12.31 13.47 22.67
CA THR A 300 -11.81 14.58 23.49
C THR A 300 -11.61 14.14 24.94
N LEU A 301 -10.41 14.35 25.46
CA LEU A 301 -10.03 14.17 26.86
C LEU A 301 -9.58 15.49 27.47
N GLU A 302 -10.08 15.82 28.66
CA GLU A 302 -9.71 17.06 29.35
C GLU A 302 -8.22 17.06 29.69
N GLY A 303 -7.53 18.16 29.37
CA GLY A 303 -6.09 18.34 29.54
C GLY A 303 -5.21 17.84 28.39
N LEU A 304 -5.70 16.88 27.58
CA LEU A 304 -4.94 16.32 26.44
C LEU A 304 -5.55 16.65 25.07
N GLY A 305 -6.82 17.04 24.98
CA GLY A 305 -7.48 17.32 23.71
C GLY A 305 -7.90 16.06 22.97
N GLN A 306 -7.67 15.97 21.64
CA GLN A 306 -8.03 14.77 20.86
C GLN A 306 -7.05 13.63 21.14
N VAL A 307 -7.57 12.50 21.62
CA VAL A 307 -6.82 11.27 21.88
C VAL A 307 -7.43 10.10 21.12
N GLN A 308 -6.60 9.11 20.83
CA GLN A 308 -6.99 7.80 20.29
C GLN A 308 -6.52 6.71 21.27
N LEU A 309 -6.84 5.45 21.00
CA LEU A 309 -6.46 4.33 21.87
C LEU A 309 -4.95 4.23 22.09
N ASP A 310 -4.12 4.71 21.16
CA ASP A 310 -2.65 4.65 21.31
C ASP A 310 -2.13 5.55 22.45
N CYS A 311 -2.92 6.51 22.93
CA CYS A 311 -2.65 7.31 24.14
C CYS A 311 -2.63 6.46 25.41
N PHE A 312 -3.36 5.34 25.44
CA PHE A 312 -3.52 4.50 26.65
C PHE A 312 -2.69 3.21 26.61
N ILE A 313 -1.94 2.98 25.52
CA ILE A 313 -1.14 1.77 25.33
C ILE A 313 0.34 2.08 25.51
N VAL A 314 0.98 1.42 26.46
CA VAL A 314 2.34 1.72 26.89
C VAL A 314 3.27 0.51 26.85
N ALA A 315 4.57 0.78 26.80
CA ALA A 315 5.56 -0.27 27.01
C ALA A 315 5.62 -0.65 28.49
N ALA A 316 5.59 -1.95 28.81
CA ALA A 316 5.53 -2.45 30.18
C ALA A 316 6.66 -1.93 31.09
N LYS A 317 7.88 -1.77 30.53
CA LYS A 317 9.05 -1.33 31.29
C LYS A 317 9.06 0.18 31.57
N SER A 318 8.74 1.00 30.57
CA SER A 318 8.81 2.46 30.71
C SER A 318 7.51 3.07 31.24
N LYS A 319 6.39 2.33 31.15
CA LYS A 319 5.03 2.84 31.38
C LYS A 319 4.71 4.09 30.56
N ARG A 320 5.29 4.19 29.36
CA ARG A 320 5.12 5.31 28.43
C ARG A 320 4.69 4.82 27.05
N PRO A 321 3.98 5.67 26.27
CA PRO A 321 3.70 5.39 24.87
C PRO A 321 4.99 5.18 24.07
N GLY A 322 4.89 4.45 22.94
CA GLY A 322 6.02 4.23 22.05
C GLY A 322 6.54 5.54 21.43
N LYS A 323 7.83 5.56 21.00
CA LYS A 323 8.49 6.75 20.44
C LYS A 323 7.71 7.45 19.31
N GLY A 324 6.96 6.70 18.51
CA GLY A 324 6.16 7.23 17.39
C GLY A 324 4.79 7.80 17.77
N HIS A 325 4.50 7.98 19.06
CA HIS A 325 3.25 8.56 19.55
C HIS A 325 3.26 10.09 19.48
N TRP A 326 4.30 10.73 20.02
CA TRP A 326 4.32 12.17 20.30
C TRP A 326 4.23 13.09 19.08
N GLY A 327 4.77 12.68 17.93
CA GLY A 327 4.86 13.55 16.75
C GLY A 327 3.53 13.92 16.09
N LEU A 328 2.41 13.31 16.50
CA LEU A 328 1.09 13.53 15.93
C LEU A 328 0.07 14.09 16.95
N GLN A 329 0.46 14.24 18.22
CA GLN A 329 -0.44 14.64 19.29
C GLN A 329 -0.33 16.15 19.55
N ILE A 330 -1.42 16.74 20.03
CA ILE A 330 -1.46 18.16 20.41
C ILE A 330 -0.94 18.41 21.83
N TYR A 331 -0.68 17.35 22.59
CA TYR A 331 -0.10 17.38 23.93
C TYR A 331 1.33 16.85 23.93
N ASP A 332 2.13 17.31 24.88
CA ASP A 332 3.49 16.84 25.10
C ASP A 332 3.57 15.72 26.17
N GLU A 333 4.78 15.19 26.34
CA GLU A 333 5.05 14.12 27.31
C GLU A 333 4.78 14.55 28.76
N LYS A 334 4.98 15.83 29.10
CA LYS A 334 4.76 16.34 30.46
C LYS A 334 3.27 16.37 30.77
N GLN A 335 2.45 16.85 29.83
CA GLN A 335 0.99 16.86 29.95
C GLN A 335 0.43 15.44 30.08
N TRP A 336 0.94 14.50 29.26
CA TRP A 336 0.54 13.09 29.36
C TRP A 336 0.93 12.48 30.72
N LEU A 337 2.15 12.72 31.20
CA LEU A 337 2.59 12.22 32.50
C LEU A 337 1.75 12.80 33.64
N GLN A 338 1.35 14.07 33.55
CA GLN A 338 0.46 14.68 34.53
C GLN A 338 -0.93 14.03 34.50
N ALA A 339 -1.47 13.77 33.32
CA ALA A 339 -2.77 13.13 33.14
C ALA A 339 -2.81 11.68 33.66
N PHE A 340 -1.70 10.93 33.54
CA PHE A 340 -1.62 9.51 33.88
C PHE A 340 -0.67 9.17 35.04
N HIS A 341 -0.32 10.13 35.90
CA HIS A 341 0.67 9.94 36.97
C HIS A 341 0.32 8.79 37.94
N ASP A 342 -0.97 8.63 38.25
CA ASP A 342 -1.50 7.60 39.15
C ASP A 342 -2.22 6.46 38.41
N ALA A 343 -1.94 6.29 37.12
CA ALA A 343 -2.66 5.30 36.33
C ALA A 343 -2.29 3.85 36.70
N GLU A 344 -3.32 3.01 36.83
CA GLU A 344 -3.17 1.57 37.01
C GLU A 344 -2.68 0.94 35.70
N LEU A 345 -1.58 0.17 35.77
CA LEU A 345 -1.05 -0.54 34.60
C LEU A 345 -1.61 -1.96 34.55
N LEU A 346 -2.41 -2.23 33.52
CA LEU A 346 -3.01 -3.52 33.22
C LEU A 346 -2.14 -4.30 32.23
N SER A 347 -1.78 -5.53 32.61
CA SER A 347 -0.79 -6.35 31.91
C SER A 347 -1.36 -7.20 30.80
#